data_AF-A0A6A4ZGM8-F1
#
_entry.id   AF-A0A6A4ZGM8-F1
#
_cell.length_a   1.000
_cell.length_b   1.000
_cell.length_c   1.000
_cell.angle_alpha   90.00
_cell.angle_beta   90.00
_cell.angle_gamma   90.00
#
_symmetry.space_group_name_H-M   'P 1'
#
loop_
_entity.id
_entity.type
_entity.pdbx_description
1 polymer ?
#
loop_
_entity_poly.entity_id
_entity_poly.type
_entity_poly.pdbx_seq_one_letter_code
_entity_poly.pdbx_strand_id
1 'polypeptide(L)'
;ILITFAVVSPMIMQIKQAFLRRENALDNLADLKAIASNVLLANVTWNWGDNHRAKLPPGHNPRAKLLLRGLMSDLYSLLKLPTFTRGRHRLTTRGMDLAVQYQWHVDAILERMMVTIQQLHMQVERMKALGLPPNEASRINQYHWFLQARIERLCNIKMYRTPQATRSFTRLFILILPFFYGPYYIYLIDSGDGQTSFAFALVLSAMTSITMIGIFNVEKALEDPFTEEGLDGVQIDVAIHRIFNAFDAIYPTS
;
A
#
# COMPACT_ATOMS: atom_id res chain seq x y z
N ILE A 1 -26.66 -15.30 20.45
CA ILE A 1 -26.55 -15.56 18.98
C ILE A 1 -26.67 -14.28 18.16
N LEU A 2 -27.77 -13.51 18.24
CA LEU A 2 -27.95 -12.26 17.47
C LEU A 2 -26.85 -11.21 17.71
N ILE A 3 -26.47 -10.95 18.96
CA ILE A 3 -25.42 -9.97 19.31
C ILE A 3 -24.06 -10.42 18.77
N THR A 4 -23.71 -11.70 18.93
CA THR A 4 -22.48 -12.28 18.39
C THR A 4 -22.43 -12.17 16.87
N PHE A 5 -23.51 -12.50 16.17
CA PHE A 5 -23.60 -12.41 14.72
C PHE A 5 -23.46 -10.96 14.23
N ALA A 6 -24.14 -10.01 14.88
CA ALA A 6 -24.09 -8.59 14.55
C ALA A 6 -22.68 -8.00 14.69
N VAL A 7 -21.82 -8.62 15.49
CA VAL A 7 -20.46 -8.14 15.75
C VAL A 7 -19.41 -8.87 14.90
N VAL A 8 -19.54 -10.18 14.73
CA VAL A 8 -18.62 -10.98 13.93
C VAL A 8 -18.72 -10.63 12.44
N SER A 9 -19.93 -10.35 11.93
CA SER A 9 -20.13 -10.03 10.51
C SER A 9 -19.38 -8.77 10.05
N PRO A 10 -19.47 -7.60 10.74
CA PRO A 10 -18.66 -6.43 10.41
C PRO A 10 -17.14 -6.65 10.53
N MET A 11 -16.69 -7.48 11.46
CA MET A 11 -15.26 -7.81 11.58
C MET A 11 -14.76 -8.63 10.39
N ILE A 12 -15.51 -9.67 9.98
CA ILE A 12 -15.18 -10.47 8.79
C ILE A 12 -15.14 -9.57 7.55
N MET A 13 -16.10 -8.66 7.40
CA MET A 13 -16.12 -7.72 6.28
C MET A 13 -14.89 -6.81 6.28
N GLN A 14 -14.48 -6.29 7.44
CA GLN A 14 -13.28 -5.45 7.55
C GLN A 14 -11.99 -6.21 7.22
N ILE A 15 -11.87 -7.45 7.69
CA ILE A 15 -10.75 -8.34 7.34
C ILE A 15 -10.72 -8.58 5.83
N LYS A 16 -11.85 -8.89 5.20
CA LYS A 16 -11.94 -9.07 3.75
C LYS A 16 -11.51 -7.81 2.99
N GLN A 17 -11.95 -6.63 3.43
CA GLN A 17 -11.55 -5.36 2.82
C GLN A 17 -10.04 -5.10 2.98
N ALA A 18 -9.47 -5.44 4.14
CA ALA A 18 -8.03 -5.33 4.38
C ALA A 18 -7.22 -6.26 3.47
N PHE A 19 -7.66 -7.51 3.29
CA PHE A 19 -7.07 -8.44 2.31
C PHE A 19 -7.16 -7.92 0.88
N LEU A 20 -8.35 -7.48 0.43
CA LEU A 20 -8.52 -6.93 -0.92
C LEU A 20 -7.61 -5.72 -1.15
N ARG A 21 -7.44 -4.87 -0.14
CA ARG A 21 -6.53 -3.73 -0.22
C ARG A 21 -5.07 -4.17 -0.42
N ARG A 22 -4.64 -5.21 0.28
CA ARG A 22 -3.31 -5.81 0.12
C ARG A 22 -3.13 -6.39 -1.29
N GLU A 23 -4.07 -7.17 -1.78
CA GLU A 23 -4.01 -7.73 -3.14
C GLU A 23 -3.94 -6.61 -4.18
N ASN A 24 -4.77 -5.58 -4.05
CA ASN A 24 -4.70 -4.40 -4.91
C ASN A 24 -3.32 -3.71 -4.84
N ALA A 25 -2.66 -3.66 -3.67
CA ALA A 25 -1.32 -3.10 -3.56
C ALA A 25 -0.28 -3.94 -4.32
N LEU A 26 -0.37 -5.28 -4.23
CA LEU A 26 0.50 -6.21 -4.95
C LEU A 26 0.32 -6.09 -6.46
N ASP A 27 -0.93 -6.06 -6.94
CA ASP A 27 -1.25 -5.90 -8.35
C ASP A 27 -0.70 -4.58 -8.90
N ASN A 28 -0.90 -3.47 -8.17
CA ASN A 28 -0.37 -2.18 -8.59
C ASN A 28 1.16 -2.12 -8.57
N LEU A 29 1.83 -2.82 -7.65
CA LEU A 29 3.30 -2.95 -7.65
C LEU A 29 3.82 -3.79 -8.83
N ALA A 30 3.11 -4.85 -9.19
CA ALA A 30 3.44 -5.68 -10.36
C ALA A 30 3.31 -4.86 -11.66
N ASP A 31 2.18 -4.16 -11.83
CA ASP A 31 1.94 -3.23 -12.94
C ASP A 31 3.02 -2.13 -12.99
N LEU A 32 3.33 -1.53 -11.83
CA LEU A 32 4.35 -0.49 -11.71
C LEU A 32 5.71 -0.99 -12.23
N LYS A 33 6.15 -2.17 -11.78
CA LYS A 33 7.39 -2.79 -12.25
C LYS A 33 7.38 -2.98 -13.76
N ALA A 34 6.30 -3.55 -14.30
CA ALA A 34 6.18 -3.84 -15.72
C ALA A 34 6.22 -2.55 -16.56
N ILE A 35 5.44 -1.54 -16.18
CA ILE A 35 5.37 -0.26 -16.90
C ILE A 35 6.72 0.47 -16.79
N ALA A 36 7.31 0.58 -15.61
CA ALA A 36 8.60 1.26 -15.44
C ALA A 36 9.72 0.59 -16.26
N SER A 37 9.72 -0.74 -16.33
CA SER A 37 10.64 -1.50 -17.17
C SER A 37 10.42 -1.20 -18.66
N ASN A 38 9.17 -1.11 -19.10
CA ASN A 38 8.82 -0.75 -20.48
C ASN A 38 9.18 0.70 -20.82
N VAL A 39 9.04 1.64 -19.88
CA VAL A 39 9.52 3.03 -20.05
C VAL A 39 11.03 3.05 -20.25
N LEU A 40 11.78 2.25 -19.47
CA LEU A 40 13.23 2.15 -19.64
C LEU A 40 13.60 1.49 -20.99
N LEU A 41 12.94 0.39 -21.35
CA LEU A 41 13.14 -0.29 -22.64
C LEU A 41 12.84 0.64 -23.81
N ALA A 42 11.81 1.47 -23.72
CA ALA A 42 11.49 2.46 -24.75
C ALA A 42 12.60 3.51 -24.88
N ASN A 43 13.15 3.97 -23.77
CA ASN A 43 14.27 4.91 -23.78
C ASN A 43 15.57 4.29 -24.29
N VAL A 44 15.84 3.00 -24.02
CA VAL A 44 17.14 2.34 -24.26
C VAL A 44 17.19 1.53 -25.57
N THR A 45 16.07 0.93 -25.98
CA THR A 45 16.05 -0.12 -27.00
C THR A 45 15.33 0.29 -28.28
N TRP A 46 14.26 1.09 -28.20
CA TRP A 46 13.46 1.42 -29.40
C TRP A 46 14.31 2.10 -30.47
N ASN A 47 14.28 1.54 -31.68
CA ASN A 47 14.98 2.08 -32.86
C ASN A 47 13.94 2.66 -33.82
N TRP A 48 14.16 3.89 -34.25
CA TRP A 48 13.15 4.80 -34.83
C TRP A 48 13.46 5.11 -36.30
N GLY A 49 14.09 4.15 -36.99
CA GLY A 49 14.48 4.28 -38.40
C GLY A 49 15.71 5.16 -38.61
N ASP A 50 16.40 4.93 -39.74
CA ASP A 50 17.57 5.71 -40.23
C ASP A 50 18.69 5.98 -39.22
N ASN A 51 18.82 5.15 -38.17
CA ASN A 51 19.81 5.31 -37.09
C ASN A 51 19.80 6.68 -36.39
N HIS A 52 18.68 7.41 -36.42
CA HIS A 52 18.52 8.70 -35.71
C HIS A 52 18.81 8.61 -34.22
N ARG A 53 18.63 7.42 -33.64
CA ARG A 53 19.00 7.10 -32.25
C ARG A 53 20.46 7.42 -31.91
N ALA A 54 21.39 7.24 -32.85
CA ALA A 54 22.81 7.53 -32.64
C ALA A 54 23.08 9.03 -32.39
N LYS A 55 22.14 9.91 -32.75
CA LYS A 55 22.20 11.35 -32.47
C LYS A 55 21.81 11.70 -31.03
N LEU A 56 21.27 10.76 -30.25
CA LEU A 56 20.95 11.01 -28.85
C LEU A 56 22.22 11.29 -28.05
N PRO A 57 22.16 12.21 -27.07
CA PRO A 57 23.29 12.44 -26.19
C PRO A 57 23.61 11.15 -25.41
N PRO A 58 24.89 10.84 -25.17
CA PRO A 58 25.30 9.61 -24.46
C PRO A 58 24.69 9.53 -23.05
N GLY A 59 24.37 10.68 -22.45
CA GLY A 59 23.70 10.78 -21.16
C GLY A 59 22.20 10.48 -21.16
N HIS A 60 21.56 10.25 -22.31
CA HIS A 60 20.09 10.04 -22.40
C HIS A 60 19.64 8.79 -21.65
N ASN A 61 20.20 7.63 -22.02
CA ASN A 61 19.89 6.33 -21.45
C ASN A 61 20.18 6.25 -19.93
N PRO A 62 21.39 6.62 -19.44
CA PRO A 62 21.67 6.58 -18.01
C PRO A 62 20.78 7.56 -17.23
N ARG A 63 20.42 8.71 -17.82
CA ARG A 63 19.48 9.65 -17.18
C ARG A 63 18.07 9.07 -17.08
N ALA A 64 17.55 8.41 -18.11
CA ALA A 64 16.24 7.78 -18.04
C ALA A 64 16.18 6.72 -16.92
N LYS A 65 17.22 5.89 -16.81
CA LYS A 65 17.37 4.92 -15.72
C LYS A 65 17.44 5.62 -14.35
N LEU A 66 18.23 6.68 -14.22
CA LEU A 66 18.37 7.42 -12.96
C LEU A 66 17.05 8.06 -12.52
N LEU A 67 16.28 8.63 -13.45
CA LEU A 67 14.95 9.19 -13.17
C LEU A 67 13.99 8.11 -12.67
N LEU A 68 13.93 6.95 -13.34
CA LEU A 68 13.09 5.84 -12.90
C LEU A 68 13.53 5.29 -11.54
N ARG A 69 14.84 5.16 -11.28
CA ARG A 69 15.34 4.74 -9.95
C ARG A 69 14.98 5.76 -8.86
N GLY A 70 15.16 7.04 -9.13
CA GLY A 70 14.76 8.13 -8.23
C GLY A 70 13.27 8.08 -7.92
N LEU A 71 12.43 7.92 -8.94
CA LEU A 71 10.98 7.82 -8.79
C LEU A 71 10.55 6.63 -7.92
N MET A 72 11.15 5.44 -8.13
CA MET A 72 10.87 4.27 -7.31
C MET A 72 11.39 4.43 -5.87
N SER A 73 12.53 5.10 -5.67
CA SER A 73 13.09 5.39 -4.34
C SER A 73 12.22 6.39 -3.56
N ASP A 74 11.69 7.39 -4.24
CA ASP A 74 10.73 8.33 -3.67
C ASP A 74 9.43 7.62 -3.27
N LEU A 75 8.94 6.71 -4.12
CA LEU A 75 7.75 5.92 -3.82
C LEU A 75 7.98 4.99 -2.63
N TYR A 76 9.11 4.29 -2.63
CA TYR A 76 9.54 3.47 -1.50
C TYR A 76 9.54 4.26 -0.19
N SER A 77 10.14 5.46 -0.22
CA SER A 77 10.21 6.34 0.94
C SER A 77 8.82 6.70 1.44
N LEU A 78 7.93 7.12 0.54
CA LEU A 78 6.54 7.46 0.88
C LEU A 78 5.75 6.27 1.44
N LEU A 79 5.87 5.09 0.83
CA LEU A 79 5.14 3.89 1.27
C LEU A 79 5.62 3.39 2.63
N LYS A 80 6.89 3.60 2.98
CA LYS A 80 7.44 3.28 4.31
C LYS A 80 7.17 4.34 5.38
N LEU A 81 6.74 5.56 5.00
CA LEU A 81 6.44 6.57 6.00
C LEU A 81 5.37 6.08 7.00
N PRO A 82 5.50 6.40 8.29
CA PRO A 82 4.45 6.16 9.25
C PRO A 82 3.22 7.00 8.90
N THR A 83 2.03 6.45 9.14
CA THR A 83 0.78 7.18 8.85
C THR A 83 0.29 7.93 10.09
N PHE A 84 -0.10 9.19 9.90
CA PHE A 84 -0.61 10.04 10.96
C PHE A 84 -2.13 10.25 10.90
N THR A 85 -2.89 9.29 10.39
CA THR A 85 -4.35 9.42 10.22
C THR A 85 -5.19 9.10 11.48
N ARG A 86 -4.56 8.74 12.61
CA ARG A 86 -5.27 8.41 13.86
C ARG A 86 -5.89 9.63 14.52
N GLY A 87 -7.01 9.43 15.23
CA GLY A 87 -7.73 10.50 15.94
C GLY A 87 -6.86 11.35 16.90
N ARG A 88 -5.84 10.75 17.54
CA ARG A 88 -4.89 11.49 18.39
C ARG A 88 -4.13 12.60 17.65
N HIS A 89 -3.90 12.46 16.35
CA HIS A 89 -3.20 13.46 15.54
C HIS A 89 -4.12 14.59 15.05
N ARG A 90 -5.44 14.47 15.27
CA ARG A 90 -6.42 15.51 14.97
C ARG A 90 -6.95 16.21 16.23
N LEU A 91 -6.83 15.56 17.39
CA LEU A 91 -7.48 16.01 18.64
C LEU A 91 -6.49 16.52 19.69
N THR A 92 -5.18 16.26 19.56
CA THR A 92 -4.17 16.69 20.55
C THR A 92 -3.20 17.67 19.91
N THR A 93 -2.82 18.74 20.61
CA THR A 93 -1.89 19.78 20.10
C THR A 93 -0.57 19.15 19.62
N ARG A 94 0.07 18.34 20.46
CA ARG A 94 1.29 17.59 20.10
C ARG A 94 1.09 16.66 18.90
N GLY A 95 -0.09 16.06 18.77
CA GLY A 95 -0.41 15.18 17.64
C GLY A 95 -0.66 15.93 16.34
N MET A 96 -1.22 17.14 16.42
CA MET A 96 -1.42 18.03 15.27
C MET A 96 -0.07 18.56 14.77
N ASP A 97 0.81 19.01 15.67
CA ASP A 97 2.15 19.48 15.30
C ASP A 97 2.96 18.39 14.59
N LEU A 98 2.89 17.16 15.11
CA LEU A 98 3.51 15.99 14.48
C LEU A 98 2.90 15.73 13.10
N ALA A 99 1.57 15.78 12.95
CA ALA A 99 0.91 15.57 11.66
C ALA A 99 1.34 16.60 10.62
N VAL A 100 1.46 17.88 11.00
CA VAL A 100 1.91 18.97 10.12
C VAL A 100 3.34 18.72 9.64
N GLN A 101 4.26 18.35 10.54
CA GLN A 101 5.64 18.05 10.16
C GLN A 101 5.73 16.92 9.12
N TYR A 102 4.94 15.86 9.28
CA TYR A 102 4.95 14.74 8.34
C TYR A 102 4.22 15.05 7.03
N GLN A 103 3.17 15.88 7.07
CA GLN A 103 2.47 16.30 5.86
C GLN A 103 3.43 17.01 4.90
N TRP A 104 4.28 17.90 5.42
CA TRP A 104 5.30 18.56 4.60
C TRP A 104 6.27 17.58 3.94
N HIS A 105 6.69 16.52 4.65
CA HIS A 105 7.54 15.48 4.06
C HIS A 105 6.83 14.71 2.94
N VAL A 106 5.55 14.40 3.11
CA VAL A 106 4.74 13.74 2.09
C VAL A 106 4.60 14.63 0.86
N ASP A 107 4.24 15.89 1.05
CA ASP A 107 4.05 16.86 -0.04
C ASP A 107 5.37 17.06 -0.81
N ALA A 108 6.50 17.22 -0.11
CA ALA A 108 7.80 17.33 -0.73
C ALA A 108 8.17 16.09 -1.58
N ILE A 109 7.86 14.88 -1.12
CA ILE A 109 8.11 13.65 -1.91
C ILE A 109 7.22 13.62 -3.15
N LEU A 110 5.92 13.94 -3.03
CA LEU A 110 4.99 13.97 -4.16
C LEU A 110 5.42 15.01 -5.21
N GLU A 111 5.87 16.18 -4.78
CA GLU A 111 6.42 17.21 -5.68
C GLU A 111 7.65 16.70 -6.44
N ARG A 112 8.60 16.05 -5.75
CA ARG A 112 9.78 15.45 -6.42
C ARG A 112 9.40 14.37 -7.44
N MET A 113 8.41 13.54 -7.13
CA MET A 113 7.89 12.55 -8.08
C MET A 113 7.31 13.22 -9.32
N MET A 114 6.51 14.28 -9.14
CA MET A 114 5.92 15.03 -10.25
C MET A 114 6.98 15.66 -11.13
N VAL A 115 8.01 16.29 -10.53
CA VAL A 115 9.16 16.84 -11.27
C VAL A 115 9.89 15.73 -12.03
N THR A 116 10.05 14.55 -11.44
CA THR A 116 10.69 13.40 -12.11
C THR A 116 9.87 12.91 -13.31
N ILE A 117 8.55 12.84 -13.17
CA ILE A 117 7.62 12.49 -14.27
C ILE A 117 7.68 13.55 -15.39
N GLN A 118 7.75 14.83 -15.05
CA GLN A 118 7.95 15.90 -16.03
C GLN A 118 9.28 15.72 -16.78
N GLN A 119 10.37 15.39 -16.06
CA GLN A 119 11.67 15.14 -16.69
C GLN A 119 11.65 13.92 -17.61
N LEU A 120 10.89 12.87 -17.29
CA LEU A 120 10.67 11.73 -18.18
C LEU A 120 9.96 12.14 -19.48
N HIS A 121 8.92 12.98 -19.40
CA HIS A 121 8.28 13.52 -20.60
C HIS A 121 9.23 14.39 -21.43
N MET A 122 10.09 15.19 -20.79
CA MET A 122 11.11 15.96 -21.50
C MET A 122 12.13 15.09 -22.26
N GLN A 123 12.39 13.86 -21.81
CA GLN A 123 13.21 12.91 -22.58
C GLN A 123 12.53 12.50 -23.89
N VAL A 124 11.20 12.36 -23.90
CA VAL A 124 10.43 12.05 -25.11
C VAL A 124 10.49 13.23 -26.07
N GLU A 125 10.37 14.46 -25.57
CA GLU A 125 10.49 15.66 -26.43
C GLU A 125 11.88 15.77 -27.07
N ARG A 126 12.95 15.39 -26.36
CA ARG A 126 14.30 15.31 -26.93
C ARG A 126 14.40 14.23 -28.01
N MET A 127 13.78 13.07 -27.79
CA MET A 127 13.71 12.03 -28.82
C MET A 127 12.93 12.54 -30.04
N LYS A 128 11.77 13.18 -29.87
CA LYS A 128 10.98 13.78 -30.97
C LYS A 128 11.79 14.78 -31.78
N ALA A 129 12.54 15.67 -31.14
CA ALA A 129 13.37 16.67 -31.81
C ALA A 129 14.44 16.06 -32.74
N LEU A 130 14.83 14.81 -32.50
CA LEU A 130 15.85 14.10 -33.26
C LEU A 130 15.26 13.11 -34.29
N GLY A 131 13.93 13.12 -34.48
CA GLY A 131 13.22 12.28 -35.46
C GLY A 131 12.28 11.19 -34.93
N LEU A 132 11.90 11.17 -33.64
CA LEU A 132 11.06 10.09 -33.10
C LEU A 132 9.67 10.19 -33.72
N PRO A 133 9.17 9.11 -34.37
CA PRO A 133 7.86 9.12 -34.97
C PRO A 133 6.75 9.49 -33.95
N PRO A 134 5.76 10.31 -34.33
CA PRO A 134 4.70 10.74 -33.41
C PRO A 134 3.90 9.58 -32.78
N ASN A 135 3.75 8.46 -33.50
CA ASN A 135 3.07 7.28 -33.00
C ASN A 135 3.85 6.58 -31.86
N GLU A 136 5.18 6.46 -31.96
CA GLU A 136 6.03 5.95 -30.88
C GLU A 136 6.08 6.90 -29.70
N ALA A 137 6.20 8.21 -29.96
CA ALA A 137 6.14 9.25 -28.94
C ALA A 137 4.83 9.20 -28.13
N SER A 138 3.71 8.99 -28.81
CA SER A 138 2.41 8.82 -28.16
C SER A 138 2.37 7.59 -27.25
N ARG A 139 2.94 6.45 -27.68
CA ARG A 139 2.99 5.22 -26.87
C ARG A 139 3.81 5.39 -25.59
N ILE A 140 4.99 5.99 -25.66
CA ILE A 140 5.82 6.19 -24.46
C ILE A 140 5.17 7.18 -23.48
N ASN A 141 4.52 8.22 -23.98
CA ASN A 141 3.73 9.13 -23.14
C ASN A 141 2.54 8.41 -22.47
N GLN A 142 1.91 7.47 -23.17
CA GLN A 142 0.88 6.61 -22.58
C GLN A 142 1.46 5.75 -21.43
N TYR A 143 2.67 5.20 -21.60
CA TYR A 143 3.36 4.48 -20.53
C TYR A 143 3.70 5.37 -19.34
N HIS A 144 4.10 6.62 -19.55
CA HIS A 144 4.29 7.57 -18.45
C HIS A 144 3.01 7.84 -17.69
N TRP A 145 1.89 8.04 -18.38
CA TRP A 145 0.58 8.20 -17.74
C TRP A 145 0.19 6.96 -16.94
N PHE A 146 0.35 5.75 -17.50
CA PHE A 146 0.09 4.51 -16.77
C PHE A 146 0.99 4.37 -15.54
N LEU A 147 2.27 4.73 -15.65
CA LEU A 147 3.22 4.69 -14.54
C LEU A 147 2.75 5.61 -13.41
N GLN A 148 2.44 6.86 -13.74
CA GLN A 148 1.92 7.84 -12.80
C GLN A 148 0.62 7.35 -12.15
N ALA A 149 -0.31 6.81 -12.94
CA ALA A 149 -1.57 6.29 -12.40
C ALA A 149 -1.36 5.17 -11.37
N ARG A 150 -0.35 4.30 -11.54
CA ARG A 150 -0.02 3.26 -10.56
C ARG A 150 0.63 3.81 -9.30
N ILE A 151 1.50 4.80 -9.45
CA ILE A 151 2.08 5.54 -8.31
C ILE A 151 0.96 6.18 -7.48
N GLU A 152 0.05 6.91 -8.11
CA GLU A 152 -1.09 7.56 -7.42
C GLU A 152 -2.02 6.56 -6.76
N ARG A 153 -2.27 5.40 -7.39
CA ARG A 153 -3.05 4.32 -6.76
C ARG A 153 -2.37 3.78 -5.51
N LEU A 154 -1.05 3.57 -5.53
CA LEU A 154 -0.30 3.12 -4.35
C LEU A 154 -0.28 4.20 -3.25
N CYS A 155 -0.12 5.47 -3.62
CA CYS A 155 -0.25 6.61 -2.69
C CYS A 155 -1.64 6.64 -2.05
N ASN A 156 -2.71 6.45 -2.82
CA ASN A 156 -4.07 6.39 -2.31
C ASN A 156 -4.28 5.20 -1.36
N ILE A 157 -3.74 4.02 -1.71
CA ILE A 157 -3.74 2.85 -0.83
C ILE A 157 -2.90 3.11 0.43
N LYS A 158 -1.92 4.02 0.43
CA LYS A 158 -1.19 4.38 1.67
C LYS A 158 -1.96 5.41 2.52
N MET A 159 -2.48 6.46 1.88
CA MET A 159 -3.04 7.64 2.56
C MET A 159 -4.49 7.45 3.03
N TYR A 160 -5.34 6.81 2.23
CA TYR A 160 -6.76 6.64 2.53
C TYR A 160 -7.03 5.24 3.08
N ARG A 161 -6.99 5.11 4.41
CA ARG A 161 -7.23 3.84 5.14
C ARG A 161 -8.69 3.53 5.42
N THR A 162 -8.94 2.31 5.91
CA THR A 162 -10.24 1.91 6.47
C THR A 162 -10.76 3.04 7.37
N PRO A 163 -12.03 3.45 7.19
CA PRO A 163 -12.58 4.60 7.91
C PRO A 163 -12.37 4.47 9.42
N GLN A 164 -11.96 5.56 10.07
CA GLN A 164 -11.70 5.58 11.51
C GLN A 164 -12.93 5.16 12.34
N ALA A 165 -14.14 5.37 11.80
CA ALA A 165 -15.40 4.98 12.41
C ALA A 165 -15.54 3.46 12.56
N THR A 166 -15.24 2.67 11.52
CA THR A 166 -15.40 1.20 11.57
C THR A 166 -14.41 0.57 12.54
N ARG A 167 -13.18 1.09 12.61
CA ARG A 167 -12.15 0.64 13.54
C ARG A 167 -12.50 0.94 15.00
N SER A 168 -12.98 2.16 15.26
CA SER A 168 -13.43 2.55 16.60
C SER A 168 -14.64 1.72 17.02
N PHE A 169 -15.54 1.43 16.09
CA PHE A 169 -16.68 0.54 16.28
C PHE A 169 -16.22 -0.86 16.69
N THR A 170 -15.35 -1.54 15.92
CA THR A 170 -14.86 -2.88 16.29
C THR A 170 -14.23 -2.93 17.69
N ARG A 171 -13.39 -1.93 18.01
CA ARG A 171 -12.74 -1.86 19.33
C ARG A 171 -13.75 -1.74 20.47
N LEU A 172 -14.79 -0.93 20.27
CA LEU A 172 -15.85 -0.74 21.24
C LEU A 172 -16.63 -2.05 21.46
N PHE A 173 -16.92 -2.81 20.40
CA PHE A 173 -17.59 -4.11 20.55
C PHE A 173 -16.75 -5.14 21.28
N ILE A 174 -15.45 -5.24 20.98
CA ILE A 174 -14.55 -6.15 21.71
C ILE A 174 -14.53 -5.82 23.21
N LEU A 175 -14.60 -4.54 23.57
CA LEU A 175 -14.64 -4.10 24.96
C LEU A 175 -15.98 -4.40 25.65
N ILE A 176 -17.09 -4.27 24.92
CA ILE A 176 -18.44 -4.41 25.47
C ILE A 176 -18.90 -5.88 25.53
N LEU A 177 -18.49 -6.73 24.59
CA LEU A 177 -18.95 -8.13 24.52
C LEU A 177 -18.78 -8.96 25.80
N PRO A 178 -17.66 -8.85 26.55
CA PRO A 178 -17.50 -9.57 27.81
C PRO A 178 -18.63 -9.33 28.81
N PHE A 179 -19.22 -8.13 28.85
CA PHE A 179 -20.34 -7.82 29.73
C PHE A 179 -21.61 -8.59 29.38
N PHE A 180 -21.80 -8.99 28.11
CA PHE A 180 -22.93 -9.80 27.70
C PHE A 180 -22.67 -11.30 27.86
N TYR A 181 -21.43 -11.75 27.64
CA TYR A 181 -21.08 -13.16 27.78
C TYR A 181 -20.95 -13.61 29.24
N GLY A 182 -20.53 -12.73 30.15
CA GLY A 182 -20.42 -13.05 31.58
C GLY A 182 -21.71 -13.63 32.18
N PRO A 183 -22.86 -12.92 32.09
CA PRO A 183 -24.15 -13.43 32.56
C PRO A 183 -24.60 -14.69 31.81
N TYR A 184 -24.31 -14.80 30.52
CA TYR A 184 -24.63 -16.00 29.73
C TYR A 184 -23.87 -17.24 30.21
N TYR A 185 -22.59 -17.11 30.56
CA TYR A 185 -21.80 -18.22 31.11
C TYR A 185 -22.29 -18.65 32.49
N ILE A 186 -22.72 -17.71 33.33
CA ILE A 186 -23.34 -18.02 34.64
C ILE A 186 -24.66 -18.74 34.44
N TYR A 187 -25.52 -18.24 33.54
CA TYR A 187 -26.77 -18.91 33.19
C TYR A 187 -26.54 -20.34 32.69
N LEU A 188 -25.51 -20.58 31.89
CA LEU A 188 -25.18 -21.91 31.36
C LEU A 188 -24.76 -22.92 32.45
N ILE A 189 -24.20 -22.43 33.57
CA ILE A 189 -23.86 -23.25 34.74
C ILE A 189 -25.13 -23.58 35.53
N ASP A 190 -26.08 -22.64 35.62
CA ASP A 190 -27.32 -22.77 36.39
C ASP A 190 -28.43 -23.53 35.63
N SER A 191 -28.33 -23.60 34.31
CA SER A 191 -29.27 -24.29 33.40
C SER A 191 -29.13 -25.81 33.43
N GLY A 192 -29.40 -26.42 34.59
CA GLY A 192 -30.38 -27.49 34.76
C GLY A 192 -30.19 -28.91 34.21
N ASP A 193 -29.38 -29.18 33.18
CA ASP A 193 -29.33 -30.53 32.57
C ASP A 193 -28.09 -31.37 32.98
N GLY A 194 -27.23 -30.86 33.87
CA GLY A 194 -26.07 -31.59 34.40
C GLY A 194 -24.93 -31.87 33.39
N GLN A 195 -25.06 -31.39 32.15
CA GLN A 195 -24.08 -31.60 31.07
C GLN A 195 -23.04 -30.47 30.96
N THR A 196 -23.26 -29.32 31.60
CA THR A 196 -22.38 -28.14 31.51
C THR A 196 -21.66 -27.90 32.83
N SER A 197 -20.37 -28.23 32.89
CA SER A 197 -19.54 -28.02 34.08
C SER A 197 -19.00 -26.58 34.16
N PHE A 198 -18.62 -26.14 35.37
CA PHE A 198 -17.88 -24.88 35.55
C PHE A 198 -16.61 -24.84 34.67
N ALA A 199 -15.92 -25.98 34.57
CA ALA A 199 -14.75 -26.12 33.70
C ALA A 199 -15.10 -25.85 32.23
N PHE A 200 -16.25 -26.34 31.75
CA PHE A 200 -16.73 -26.07 30.40
C PHE A 200 -16.98 -24.57 30.17
N ALA A 201 -17.66 -23.88 31.09
CA ALA A 201 -17.91 -22.44 30.98
C ALA A 201 -16.61 -21.61 31.00
N LEU A 202 -15.64 -21.98 31.84
CA LEU A 202 -14.34 -21.34 31.92
C LEU A 202 -13.52 -21.53 30.63
N VAL A 203 -13.49 -22.75 30.09
CA VAL A 203 -12.83 -23.04 28.81
C VAL A 203 -13.49 -22.29 27.67
N LEU A 204 -14.83 -22.28 27.62
CA LEU A 204 -15.58 -21.55 26.60
C LEU A 204 -15.29 -20.04 26.65
N SER A 205 -15.24 -19.44 27.84
CA SER A 205 -14.90 -18.03 28.06
C SER A 205 -13.47 -17.69 27.64
N ALA A 206 -12.50 -18.56 27.95
CA ALA A 206 -11.13 -18.40 27.50
C ALA A 206 -11.04 -18.48 25.96
N MET A 207 -11.70 -19.46 25.34
CA MET A 207 -11.71 -19.64 23.88
C MET A 207 -12.33 -18.46 23.14
N THR A 208 -13.45 -17.91 23.63
CA THR A 208 -14.09 -16.74 22.99
C THR A 208 -13.23 -15.49 23.13
N SER A 209 -12.57 -15.30 24.28
CA SER A 209 -11.66 -14.17 24.52
C SER A 209 -10.44 -14.24 23.60
N ILE A 210 -9.79 -15.41 23.49
CA ILE A 210 -8.66 -15.64 22.57
C ILE A 210 -9.09 -15.38 21.13
N THR A 211 -10.28 -15.88 20.73
CA THR A 211 -10.79 -15.68 19.37
C THR A 211 -11.01 -14.20 19.05
N MET A 212 -11.62 -13.45 19.97
CA MET A 212 -11.85 -12.00 19.77
C MET A 212 -10.55 -11.21 19.69
N ILE A 213 -9.58 -11.51 20.55
CA ILE A 213 -8.25 -10.88 20.52
C ILE A 213 -7.52 -11.25 19.22
N GLY A 214 -7.61 -12.49 18.79
CA GLY A 214 -7.03 -12.98 17.54
C GLY A 214 -7.56 -12.23 16.32
N ILE A 215 -8.89 -12.14 16.18
CA ILE A 215 -9.55 -11.42 15.08
C ILE A 215 -9.14 -9.94 15.06
N PHE A 216 -9.10 -9.29 16.23
CA PHE A 216 -8.67 -7.90 16.34
C PHE A 216 -7.22 -7.68 15.92
N ASN A 217 -6.32 -8.59 16.32
CA ASN A 217 -4.91 -8.51 15.96
C ASN A 217 -4.71 -8.73 14.46
N VAL A 218 -5.46 -9.65 13.85
CA VAL A 218 -5.47 -9.86 12.39
C VAL A 218 -5.94 -8.61 11.65
N GLU A 219 -7.05 -7.99 12.08
CA GLU A 219 -7.54 -6.74 11.49
C GLU A 219 -6.47 -5.64 11.55
N LYS A 220 -5.83 -5.48 12.72
CA LYS A 220 -4.79 -4.48 12.93
C LYS A 220 -3.55 -4.74 12.07
N ALA A 221 -3.14 -6.00 11.94
CA ALA A 221 -1.97 -6.39 11.15
C ALA A 221 -2.18 -6.18 9.64
N LEU A 222 -3.42 -6.32 9.15
CA LEU A 222 -3.76 -6.17 7.72
C LEU A 222 -4.16 -4.73 7.32
N GLU A 223 -4.29 -3.80 8.28
CA GLU A 223 -4.81 -2.45 8.02
C GLU A 223 -3.91 -1.63 7.07
N ASP A 224 -2.58 -1.71 7.28
CA ASP A 224 -1.58 -1.16 6.38
C ASP A 224 -0.80 -2.29 5.70
N PRO A 225 -1.00 -2.51 4.39
CA PRO A 225 -0.25 -3.52 3.67
C PRO A 225 1.25 -3.21 3.58
N PHE A 226 1.66 -1.96 3.84
CA PHE A 226 3.03 -1.48 3.65
C PHE A 226 3.87 -1.48 4.93
N THR A 227 3.32 -1.86 6.09
CA THR A 227 4.06 -1.96 7.35
C THR A 227 4.68 -3.33 7.54
N GLU A 228 5.88 -3.37 8.12
CA GLU A 228 6.59 -4.60 8.50
C GLU A 228 6.05 -5.23 9.80
N GLU A 229 5.07 -4.62 10.47
CA GLU A 229 4.50 -5.14 11.73
C GLU A 229 3.69 -6.45 11.54
N GLY A 230 3.21 -6.72 10.32
CA GLY A 230 2.43 -7.93 10.00
C GLY A 230 3.28 -8.99 9.30
N LEU A 231 3.08 -10.27 9.66
CA LEU A 231 3.72 -11.42 8.99
C LEU A 231 3.41 -11.47 7.48
N ASP A 232 2.21 -11.00 7.10
CA ASP A 232 1.72 -11.06 5.72
C ASP A 232 1.76 -9.70 5.00
N GLY A 233 2.54 -8.74 5.49
CA GLY A 233 2.76 -7.45 4.83
C GLY A 233 3.35 -7.59 3.43
N VAL A 234 3.14 -6.56 2.59
CA VAL A 234 3.80 -6.46 1.29
C VAL A 234 5.29 -6.20 1.51
N GLN A 235 6.16 -7.07 1.00
CA GLN A 235 7.61 -6.93 1.10
C GLN A 235 8.13 -5.88 0.10
N ILE A 236 7.97 -4.60 0.46
CA ILE A 236 8.31 -3.47 -0.43
C ILE A 236 9.81 -3.45 -0.76
N ASP A 237 10.68 -3.74 0.20
CA ASP A 237 12.13 -3.81 -0.03
C ASP A 237 12.48 -4.79 -1.15
N VAL A 238 11.91 -5.98 -1.08
CA VAL A 238 12.10 -7.03 -2.08
C VAL A 238 11.51 -6.61 -3.42
N ALA A 239 10.33 -5.98 -3.42
CA ALA A 239 9.69 -5.50 -4.65
C ALA A 239 10.53 -4.42 -5.35
N ILE A 240 11.00 -3.41 -4.62
CA ILE A 240 11.82 -2.32 -5.15
C ILE A 240 13.19 -2.84 -5.59
N HIS A 241 13.81 -3.72 -4.80
CA HIS A 241 15.05 -4.37 -5.20
C HIS A 241 14.90 -5.17 -6.51
N ARG A 242 13.80 -5.90 -6.69
CA ARG A 242 13.48 -6.60 -7.95
C ARG A 242 13.25 -5.64 -9.12
N ILE A 243 12.73 -4.44 -8.88
CA ILE A 243 12.59 -3.40 -9.91
C ILE A 243 13.96 -2.86 -10.31
N PHE A 244 14.83 -2.57 -9.34
CA PHE A 244 16.19 -2.11 -9.60
C PHE A 244 17.02 -3.14 -10.36
N ASN A 245 16.95 -4.41 -9.97
CA ASN A 245 17.62 -5.49 -10.71
C ASN A 245 17.10 -5.61 -12.15
N ALA A 246 15.81 -5.37 -12.39
CA ALA A 246 15.27 -5.33 -13.75
C ALA A 246 15.84 -4.15 -14.56
N PHE A 247 15.97 -2.96 -13.94
CA PHE A 247 16.60 -1.81 -14.59
C PHE A 247 18.08 -2.06 -14.89
N ASP A 248 18.79 -2.73 -13.99
CA ASP A 248 20.19 -3.10 -14.17
C ASP A 248 20.37 -4.15 -15.27
N ALA A 249 19.43 -5.09 -15.41
CA ALA A 249 19.41 -6.04 -16.52
C ALA A 249 19.10 -5.38 -17.88
N ILE A 250 18.20 -4.39 -17.92
CA ILE A 250 17.84 -3.66 -19.15
C ILE A 250 18.98 -2.76 -19.63
N TYR A 251 19.63 -2.06 -18.70
CA TYR A 251 20.73 -1.16 -19.01
C TYR A 251 21.80 -1.28 -17.91
N PRO A 252 22.81 -2.15 -18.08
CA PRO A 252 23.86 -2.35 -17.10
C PRO A 252 24.58 -1.04 -16.79
N THR A 253 24.84 -0.77 -15.51
CA THR A 253 25.80 0.29 -15.14
C THR A 253 27.18 -0.17 -15.57
N SER A 254 27.76 0.55 -16.53
CA SER A 254 29.18 0.44 -16.91
C SER A 254 30.09 0.79 -15.75
#